data_AF-A0A177SHT0-F1
#
_entry.id   AF-A0A177SHT0-F1
#
_cell.length_a   1.000
_cell.length_b   1.000
_cell.length_c   1.000
_cell.angle_alpha   90.00
_cell.angle_beta   90.00
_cell.angle_gamma   90.00
#
_symmetry.space_group_name_H-M   'P 1'
#
loop_
_entity.id
_entity.type
_entity.pdbx_description
1 polymer ?
#
loop_
_entity_poly.entity_id
_entity_poly.type
_entity_poly.pdbx_seq_one_letter_code
_entity_poly.pdbx_strand_id
1 'polypeptide(L)'
;MKRIMIGSLCLVLLLGLFVPGTVSAAAKAETLATSQYKGLKNGMTMQQVAQVLYGKSYQKHLKKRNGSTVLKLPINFEGDEEGHKQLIHVLSDSATTHLPTELVLQFMTKEKSAKYRLVTKGLFIERKTKTGYRESTRSLVKGAALQNGMTEKELDAKLMGKGLGNWTMLGHMDTASAYTLDEQKRGFAEVSRIKEYVFKSTTNKWKHVELTYNEQKRTYQVSNIRTIKKKN
;
A
#
# COMPACT_ATOMS: atom_id res chain seq x y z
N MET A 1 47.53 43.92 12.16
CA MET A 1 48.01 43.06 11.05
C MET A 1 47.50 41.63 11.25
N LYS A 2 46.91 41.06 10.18
CA LYS A 2 46.50 39.67 9.86
C LYS A 2 46.98 38.57 10.85
N ARG A 3 46.19 37.54 11.22
CA ARG A 3 45.53 36.55 10.34
C ARG A 3 44.35 35.82 11.00
N ILE A 4 43.42 35.46 10.12
CA ILE A 4 42.31 34.50 10.23
C ILE A 4 42.84 33.07 10.43
N MET A 5 42.14 32.23 11.20
CA MET A 5 41.99 30.82 10.85
C MET A 5 40.64 30.25 11.31
N ILE A 6 39.78 30.08 10.32
CA ILE A 6 38.56 29.30 10.31
C ILE A 6 38.94 27.82 10.39
N GLY A 7 38.30 27.05 11.27
CA GLY A 7 38.45 25.60 11.39
C GLY A 7 37.09 24.92 11.40
N SER A 8 36.53 24.77 10.21
CA SER A 8 35.28 24.06 9.91
C SER A 8 35.36 22.60 10.37
N LEU A 9 34.46 22.19 11.27
CA LEU A 9 34.28 20.78 11.63
C LEU A 9 33.46 20.10 10.53
N CYS A 10 34.17 19.40 9.65
CA CYS A 10 33.61 18.61 8.55
C CYS A 10 32.56 17.60 9.04
N LEU A 11 31.29 17.94 8.82
CA LEU A 11 30.21 16.98 8.72
C LEU A 11 30.45 16.15 7.45
N VAL A 12 30.89 14.90 7.60
CA VAL A 12 31.04 13.94 6.50
C VAL A 12 29.64 13.60 5.99
N LEU A 13 29.15 14.43 5.06
CA LEU A 13 28.11 14.06 4.12
C LEU A 13 28.68 12.95 3.23
N LEU A 14 28.31 11.71 3.52
CA LEU A 14 28.33 10.61 2.56
C LEU A 14 27.33 10.93 1.44
N LEU A 15 27.70 11.91 0.62
CA LEU A 15 27.20 12.05 -0.75
C LEU A 15 27.83 10.88 -1.52
N GLY A 16 27.17 9.73 -1.42
CA GLY A 16 27.27 8.75 -2.49
C GLY A 16 26.90 9.48 -3.78
N LEU A 17 27.92 9.78 -4.59
CA LEU A 17 27.83 10.19 -5.97
C LEU A 17 27.05 9.11 -6.72
N PHE A 18 25.72 9.16 -6.62
CA PHE A 18 24.85 8.44 -7.54
C PHE A 18 24.98 9.16 -8.87
N VAL A 19 25.81 8.61 -9.74
CA VAL A 19 25.68 8.74 -11.19
C VAL A 19 24.17 8.70 -11.49
N PRO A 20 23.59 9.69 -12.18
CA PRO A 20 22.16 9.69 -12.48
C PRO A 20 21.88 8.59 -13.51
N GLY A 21 21.86 7.34 -13.06
CA GLY A 21 21.27 6.25 -13.80
C GLY A 21 19.82 6.63 -14.04
N THR A 22 19.38 6.55 -15.29
CA THR A 22 18.00 6.82 -15.70
C THR A 22 17.09 5.82 -14.99
N VAL A 23 16.55 6.22 -13.82
CA VAL A 23 15.54 5.42 -13.12
C VAL A 23 14.34 5.27 -14.04
N SER A 24 13.96 4.02 -14.34
CA SER A 24 12.86 3.72 -15.24
C SER A 24 11.55 4.36 -14.78
N ALA A 25 10.65 4.69 -15.71
CA ALA A 25 9.34 5.25 -15.38
C ALA A 25 8.57 4.38 -14.37
N ALA A 26 8.63 3.06 -14.52
CA ALA A 26 8.01 2.11 -13.61
C ALA A 26 8.57 2.20 -12.17
N ALA A 27 9.88 2.39 -12.00
CA ALA A 27 10.48 2.55 -10.68
C ALA A 27 10.11 3.90 -10.04
N LYS A 28 9.96 4.97 -10.84
CA LYS A 28 9.44 6.26 -10.36
C LYS A 28 7.98 6.17 -9.92
N ALA A 29 7.13 5.51 -10.71
CA ALA A 29 5.72 5.29 -10.39
C ALA A 29 5.55 4.49 -9.10
N GLU A 30 6.30 3.39 -8.93
CA GLU A 30 6.30 2.61 -7.69
C GLU A 30 6.74 3.44 -6.49
N THR A 31 7.81 4.23 -6.64
CA THR A 31 8.32 5.08 -5.55
C THR A 31 7.29 6.11 -5.12
N LEU A 32 6.65 6.77 -6.10
CA LEU A 32 5.59 7.75 -5.85
C LEU A 32 4.39 7.11 -5.15
N ALA A 33 3.87 6.00 -5.68
CA ALA A 33 2.72 5.32 -5.11
C ALA A 33 3.01 4.77 -3.70
N THR A 34 4.22 4.25 -3.46
CA THR A 34 4.66 3.81 -2.13
C THR A 34 4.74 4.97 -1.15
N SER A 35 5.26 6.12 -1.58
CA SER A 35 5.31 7.34 -0.76
C SER A 35 3.90 7.84 -0.41
N GLN A 36 3.02 7.93 -1.42
CA GLN A 36 1.62 8.30 -1.24
C GLN A 36 0.91 7.32 -0.29
N TYR A 37 1.03 6.01 -0.52
CA TYR A 37 0.48 5.00 0.38
C TYR A 37 0.94 5.24 1.82
N LYS A 38 2.24 5.43 2.07
CA LYS A 38 2.75 5.69 3.43
C LYS A 38 2.19 6.98 4.05
N GLY A 39 1.98 8.02 3.26
CA GLY A 39 1.38 9.28 3.71
C GLY A 39 -0.11 9.17 4.04
N LEU A 40 -0.84 8.28 3.36
CA LEU A 40 -2.28 8.08 3.57
C LEU A 40 -2.57 7.37 4.89
N LYS A 41 -3.59 7.84 5.60
CA LYS A 41 -4.09 7.23 6.84
C LYS A 41 -5.60 7.13 6.79
N ASN A 42 -6.13 6.02 7.31
CA ASN A 42 -7.57 5.85 7.48
C ASN A 42 -8.12 6.98 8.37
N GLY A 43 -9.36 7.40 8.12
CA GLY A 43 -10.00 8.56 8.74
C GLY A 43 -9.65 9.93 8.11
N MET A 44 -8.70 9.99 7.16
CA MET A 44 -8.43 11.22 6.41
C MET A 44 -9.66 11.66 5.60
N THR A 45 -9.88 12.97 5.49
CA THR A 45 -10.88 13.52 4.57
C THR A 45 -10.40 13.47 3.13
N MET A 46 -11.31 13.62 2.17
CA MET A 46 -10.97 13.80 0.75
C MET A 46 -9.93 14.91 0.51
N GLN A 47 -9.97 16.01 1.27
CA GLN A 47 -8.98 17.09 1.18
C GLN A 47 -7.60 16.65 1.65
N GLN A 48 -7.52 16.00 2.81
CA GLN A 48 -6.26 15.49 3.34
C GLN A 48 -5.65 14.43 2.42
N VAL A 49 -6.48 13.54 1.85
CA VAL A 49 -6.04 12.59 0.84
C VAL A 49 -5.52 13.30 -0.41
N ALA A 50 -6.25 14.29 -0.94
CA ALA A 50 -5.79 15.07 -2.09
C ALA A 50 -4.45 15.79 -1.83
N GLN A 51 -4.22 16.28 -0.60
CA GLN A 51 -2.92 16.86 -0.21
C GLN A 51 -1.79 15.85 -0.24
N VAL A 52 -2.03 14.61 0.21
CA VAL A 52 -1.03 13.53 0.11
C VAL A 52 -0.75 13.17 -1.35
N LEU A 53 -1.79 13.11 -2.18
CA LEU A 53 -1.66 12.69 -3.59
C LEU A 53 -1.01 13.75 -4.48
N TYR A 54 -1.39 15.03 -4.31
CA TYR A 54 -1.08 16.10 -5.25
C TYR A 54 -0.27 17.25 -4.63
N GLY A 55 0.01 17.22 -3.33
CA GLY A 55 0.75 18.27 -2.65
C GLY A 55 0.06 19.63 -2.73
N LYS A 56 0.81 20.67 -3.10
CA LYS A 56 0.32 22.07 -3.11
C LYS A 56 -0.82 22.32 -4.11
N SER A 57 -0.96 21.50 -5.16
CA SER A 57 -2.01 21.69 -6.18
C SER A 57 -3.35 21.01 -5.84
N TYR A 58 -3.48 20.39 -4.66
CA TYR A 58 -4.60 19.52 -4.30
C TYR A 58 -6.00 20.12 -4.56
N GLN A 59 -6.17 21.43 -4.35
CA GLN A 59 -7.46 22.10 -4.53
C GLN A 59 -8.00 21.94 -5.97
N LYS A 60 -7.11 21.92 -6.97
CA LYS A 60 -7.49 21.74 -8.38
C LYS A 60 -8.09 20.36 -8.65
N HIS A 61 -7.79 19.37 -7.79
CA HIS A 61 -8.21 17.97 -7.91
C HIS A 61 -9.45 17.63 -7.08
N LEU A 62 -10.17 18.63 -6.55
CA LEU A 62 -11.39 18.46 -5.77
C LEU A 62 -12.59 19.10 -6.47
N LYS A 63 -13.76 18.48 -6.34
CA LYS A 63 -15.05 19.04 -6.77
C LYS A 63 -16.14 18.80 -5.73
N LYS A 64 -17.24 19.54 -5.87
CA LYS A 64 -18.47 19.27 -5.12
C LYS A 64 -19.37 18.32 -5.91
N ARG A 65 -20.00 17.37 -5.23
CA ARG A 65 -21.01 16.47 -5.77
C ARG A 65 -22.00 16.14 -4.65
N ASN A 66 -23.28 16.46 -4.84
CA ASN A 66 -24.36 16.18 -3.90
C ASN A 66 -24.02 16.62 -2.45
N GLY A 67 -23.59 17.88 -2.30
CA GLY A 67 -23.16 18.47 -1.02
C GLY A 67 -21.79 18.00 -0.50
N SER A 68 -21.25 16.91 -1.03
CA SER A 68 -19.98 16.31 -0.59
C SER A 68 -18.79 16.85 -1.38
N THR A 69 -17.62 16.91 -0.75
CA THR A 69 -16.35 17.12 -1.45
C THR A 69 -15.81 15.76 -1.92
N VAL A 70 -15.47 15.63 -3.20
CA VAL A 70 -14.95 14.39 -3.81
C VAL A 70 -13.71 14.67 -4.68
N LEU A 71 -12.91 13.64 -4.94
CA LEU A 71 -11.78 13.73 -5.88
C LEU A 71 -12.27 13.87 -7.33
N LYS A 72 -11.54 14.64 -8.13
CA LYS A 72 -11.70 14.67 -9.60
C LYS A 72 -10.98 13.47 -10.22
N LEU A 73 -11.43 12.27 -9.86
CA LEU A 73 -10.99 10.99 -10.40
C LEU A 73 -12.20 10.20 -10.88
N PRO A 74 -12.00 9.23 -11.80
CA PRO A 74 -13.01 8.23 -12.10
C PRO A 74 -13.46 7.53 -10.81
N ILE A 75 -14.75 7.28 -10.70
CA ILE A 75 -15.34 6.52 -9.59
C ILE A 75 -15.53 5.11 -10.11
N ASN A 76 -14.75 4.18 -9.58
CA ASN A 76 -14.78 2.78 -9.97
C ASN A 76 -15.94 2.03 -9.32
N PHE A 77 -16.43 2.53 -8.18
CA PHE A 77 -17.62 2.03 -7.50
C PHE A 77 -18.26 3.15 -6.68
N GLU A 78 -19.59 3.18 -6.66
CA GLU A 78 -20.40 4.04 -5.82
C GLU A 78 -21.55 3.22 -5.23
N GLY A 79 -21.77 3.35 -3.93
CA GLY A 79 -22.78 2.59 -3.23
C GLY A 79 -23.31 3.33 -2.01
N ASP A 80 -24.36 2.79 -1.42
CA ASP A 80 -24.94 3.24 -0.17
C ASP A 80 -25.37 1.98 0.59
N GLU A 81 -24.87 1.83 1.81
CA GLU A 81 -25.19 0.71 2.69
C GLU A 81 -25.72 1.29 3.99
N GLU A 82 -27.02 1.10 4.24
CA GLU A 82 -27.72 1.61 5.44
C GLU A 82 -27.49 3.13 5.68
N GLY A 83 -27.37 3.94 4.62
CA GLY A 83 -27.12 5.38 4.71
C GLY A 83 -25.64 5.77 4.78
N HIS A 84 -24.72 4.80 4.77
CA HIS A 84 -23.28 5.00 4.65
C HIS A 84 -22.88 4.97 3.18
N LYS A 85 -22.71 6.16 2.59
CA LYS A 85 -22.30 6.31 1.20
C LYS A 85 -20.86 5.86 1.02
N GLN A 86 -20.58 5.19 -0.08
CA GLN A 86 -19.27 4.63 -0.39
C GLN A 86 -18.78 5.08 -1.78
N LEU A 87 -17.48 5.34 -1.89
CA LEU A 87 -16.82 5.64 -3.16
C LEU A 87 -15.49 4.89 -3.24
N ILE A 88 -15.21 4.24 -4.37
CA ILE A 88 -13.89 3.65 -4.65
C ILE A 88 -13.26 4.36 -5.84
N HIS A 89 -11.99 4.73 -5.67
CA HIS A 89 -11.11 5.22 -6.72
C HIS A 89 -9.94 4.26 -6.90
N VAL A 90 -9.64 3.89 -8.14
CA VAL A 90 -8.44 3.17 -8.53
C VAL A 90 -7.56 4.13 -9.32
N LEU A 91 -6.38 4.44 -8.78
CA LEU A 91 -5.37 5.24 -9.45
C LEU A 91 -4.35 4.29 -10.04
N SER A 92 -4.15 4.39 -11.35
CA SER A 92 -3.19 3.56 -12.06
C SER A 92 -2.32 4.40 -13.00
N ASP A 93 -1.15 3.88 -13.36
CA ASP A 93 -0.27 4.52 -14.33
C ASP A 93 -0.83 4.36 -15.75
N SER A 94 -1.60 5.37 -16.20
CA SER A 94 -2.32 5.38 -17.48
C SER A 94 -1.42 5.32 -18.73
N ALA A 95 -0.09 5.36 -18.58
CA ALA A 95 0.84 5.34 -19.71
C ALA A 95 1.12 3.93 -20.28
N THR A 96 0.53 2.87 -19.73
CA THR A 96 0.82 1.49 -20.14
C THR A 96 -0.43 0.64 -20.31
N THR A 97 -0.43 -0.23 -21.33
CA THR A 97 -1.50 -1.19 -21.64
C THR A 97 -1.69 -2.31 -20.60
N HIS A 98 -0.80 -2.40 -19.60
CA HIS A 98 -0.95 -3.21 -18.38
C HIS A 98 -0.39 -2.42 -17.21
N LEU A 99 -1.19 -2.21 -16.17
CA LEU A 99 -0.88 -1.26 -15.10
C LEU A 99 0.08 -1.90 -14.08
N PRO A 100 1.36 -1.46 -13.98
CA PRO A 100 2.32 -2.08 -13.08
C PRO A 100 2.14 -1.65 -11.62
N THR A 101 1.33 -0.63 -11.33
CA THR A 101 1.13 -0.12 -9.97
C THR A 101 -0.25 0.53 -9.85
N GLU A 102 -1.00 0.13 -8.85
CA GLU A 102 -2.35 0.63 -8.57
C GLU A 102 -2.50 1.02 -7.11
N LEU A 103 -3.05 2.21 -6.88
CA LEU A 103 -3.45 2.69 -5.56
C LEU A 103 -4.99 2.71 -5.50
N VAL A 104 -5.55 1.86 -4.65
CA VAL A 104 -6.99 1.74 -4.42
C VAL A 104 -7.37 2.50 -3.17
N LEU A 105 -8.36 3.39 -3.27
CA LEU A 105 -8.83 4.22 -2.17
C LEU A 105 -10.35 4.07 -2.04
N GLN A 106 -10.81 3.56 -0.90
CA GLN A 106 -12.22 3.52 -0.55
C GLN A 106 -12.52 4.58 0.49
N PHE A 107 -13.61 5.30 0.28
CA PHE A 107 -14.13 6.30 1.18
C PHE A 107 -15.53 5.94 1.61
N MET A 108 -15.86 6.21 2.86
CA MET A 108 -17.20 6.07 3.39
C MET A 108 -17.64 7.33 4.14
N THR A 109 -18.94 7.60 4.21
CA THR A 109 -19.53 8.58 5.12
C THR A 109 -20.08 7.89 6.37
N LYS A 110 -20.28 8.68 7.43
CA LYS A 110 -21.27 8.31 8.45
C LYS A 110 -22.67 8.40 7.86
N GLU A 111 -23.63 7.74 8.50
CA GLU A 111 -25.04 7.88 8.18
C GLU A 111 -25.42 9.37 8.11
N LYS A 112 -26.15 9.76 7.06
CA LYS A 112 -26.64 11.13 6.82
C LYS A 112 -25.54 12.22 6.71
N SER A 113 -24.26 11.85 6.71
CA SER A 113 -23.15 12.80 6.58
C SER A 113 -22.78 13.04 5.11
N ALA A 114 -22.35 14.26 4.78
CA ALA A 114 -21.74 14.61 3.49
C ALA A 114 -20.20 14.50 3.50
N LYS A 115 -19.60 13.98 4.60
CA LYS A 115 -18.16 13.99 4.80
C LYS A 115 -17.56 12.59 4.64
N TYR A 116 -16.97 12.36 3.48
CA TYR A 116 -16.20 11.16 3.20
C TYR A 116 -14.91 11.08 4.02
N ARG A 117 -14.63 9.88 4.53
CA ARG A 117 -13.42 9.47 5.23
C ARG A 117 -12.78 8.29 4.50
N LEU A 118 -11.47 8.31 4.35
CA LEU A 118 -10.72 7.19 3.78
C LEU A 118 -10.84 6.01 4.75
N VAL A 119 -11.42 4.90 4.31
CA VAL A 119 -11.57 3.69 5.12
C VAL A 119 -10.73 2.53 4.62
N THR A 120 -10.34 2.52 3.34
CA THR A 120 -9.45 1.50 2.78
C THR A 120 -8.39 2.14 1.90
N LYS A 121 -7.15 1.72 2.05
CA LYS A 121 -6.03 2.00 1.13
C LYS A 121 -5.34 0.69 0.75
N GLY A 122 -5.27 0.42 -0.55
CA GLY A 122 -4.55 -0.70 -1.14
C GLY A 122 -3.48 -0.20 -2.09
N LEU A 123 -2.31 -0.82 -2.08
CA LEU A 123 -1.26 -0.59 -3.07
C LEU A 123 -0.88 -1.93 -3.68
N PHE A 124 -1.15 -2.09 -4.97
CA PHE A 124 -0.87 -3.29 -5.74
C PHE A 124 0.25 -2.98 -6.72
N ILE A 125 1.20 -3.90 -6.84
CA ILE A 125 2.30 -3.77 -7.78
C ILE A 125 2.42 -5.04 -8.61
N GLU A 126 2.20 -4.89 -9.91
CA GLU A 126 2.35 -5.93 -10.92
C GLU A 126 3.64 -5.74 -11.73
N ARG A 127 4.07 -6.81 -12.38
CA ARG A 127 5.23 -6.80 -13.28
C ARG A 127 4.99 -7.71 -14.48
N LYS A 128 5.61 -7.35 -15.60
CA LYS A 128 5.74 -8.24 -16.76
C LYS A 128 6.79 -9.34 -16.50
N THR A 129 6.50 -10.19 -15.51
CA THR A 129 7.31 -11.36 -15.12
C THR A 129 6.52 -12.64 -15.37
N LYS A 130 7.14 -13.79 -15.09
CA LYS A 130 6.49 -15.11 -15.23
C LYS A 130 5.26 -15.27 -14.34
N THR A 131 5.11 -14.47 -13.29
CA THR A 131 3.95 -14.58 -12.37
C THR A 131 2.93 -13.46 -12.57
N GLY A 132 3.31 -12.35 -13.24
CA GLY A 132 2.49 -11.14 -13.29
C GLY A 132 2.60 -10.25 -12.04
N TYR A 133 3.23 -10.73 -10.97
CA TYR A 133 3.35 -10.02 -9.69
C TYR A 133 4.72 -9.35 -9.54
N ARG A 134 4.81 -8.40 -8.61
CA ARG A 134 6.10 -7.99 -8.05
C ARG A 134 6.62 -9.11 -7.14
N GLU A 135 7.45 -9.94 -7.73
CA GLU A 135 8.11 -11.06 -7.08
C GLU A 135 9.05 -10.56 -5.96
N SER A 136 9.11 -11.31 -4.87
CA SER A 136 10.08 -11.08 -3.81
C SER A 136 11.49 -11.31 -4.33
N THR A 137 12.44 -10.52 -3.82
CA THR A 137 13.88 -10.74 -4.00
C THR A 137 14.40 -11.94 -3.21
N ARG A 138 13.52 -12.62 -2.47
CA ARG A 138 13.81 -13.78 -1.65
C ARG A 138 13.20 -15.03 -2.27
N SER A 139 13.83 -16.16 -1.97
CA SER A 139 13.38 -17.49 -2.40
C SER A 139 13.28 -18.39 -1.19
N LEU A 140 12.39 -19.37 -1.23
CA LEU A 140 12.27 -20.37 -0.17
C LEU A 140 13.52 -21.24 -0.11
N VAL A 141 13.95 -21.57 1.11
CA VAL A 141 14.98 -22.59 1.34
C VAL A 141 14.48 -23.95 0.81
N LYS A 142 15.39 -24.80 0.32
CA LYS A 142 15.05 -26.13 -0.19
C LYS A 142 14.32 -26.95 0.88
N GLY A 143 13.16 -27.51 0.53
CA GLY A 143 12.35 -28.31 1.43
C GLY A 143 11.53 -27.51 2.47
N ALA A 144 11.59 -26.17 2.45
CA ALA A 144 10.79 -25.36 3.35
C ALA A 144 9.29 -25.55 3.11
N ALA A 145 8.58 -26.00 4.13
CA ALA A 145 7.12 -26.00 4.17
C ALA A 145 6.63 -24.70 4.81
N LEU A 146 5.62 -24.10 4.18
CA LEU A 146 4.89 -22.94 4.72
C LEU A 146 3.57 -23.42 5.30
N GLN A 147 3.11 -22.78 6.37
CA GLN A 147 1.85 -23.09 7.04
C GLN A 147 1.14 -21.81 7.44
N ASN A 148 -0.19 -21.86 7.49
CA ASN A 148 -0.99 -20.77 8.04
C ASN A 148 -0.68 -20.59 9.53
N GLY A 149 -0.77 -19.36 10.01
CA GLY A 149 -0.46 -18.99 11.40
C GLY A 149 1.01 -18.65 11.66
N MET A 150 1.93 -18.99 10.76
CA MET A 150 3.34 -18.57 10.85
C MET A 150 3.44 -17.05 10.96
N THR A 151 4.21 -16.56 11.92
CA THR A 151 4.54 -15.14 12.06
C THR A 151 5.43 -14.65 10.91
N GLU A 152 5.49 -13.33 10.71
CA GLU A 152 6.40 -12.72 9.74
C GLU A 152 7.87 -13.15 9.95
N LYS A 153 8.29 -13.34 11.22
CA LYS A 153 9.64 -13.80 11.58
C LYS A 153 9.86 -15.27 11.23
N GLU A 154 8.89 -16.13 11.47
CA GLU A 154 8.98 -17.55 11.11
C GLU A 154 9.00 -17.74 9.60
N LEU A 155 8.20 -16.95 8.87
CA LEU A 155 8.25 -16.91 7.41
C LEU A 155 9.62 -16.46 6.90
N ASP A 156 10.21 -15.41 7.51
CA ASP A 156 11.55 -14.93 7.15
C ASP A 156 12.61 -16.04 7.30
N ALA A 157 12.53 -16.83 8.37
CA ALA A 157 13.42 -17.96 8.61
C ALA A 157 13.29 -19.11 7.58
N LYS A 158 12.23 -19.12 6.74
CA LYS A 158 12.05 -20.06 5.63
C LYS A 158 12.63 -19.56 4.31
N LEU A 159 13.19 -18.36 4.28
CA LEU A 159 13.70 -17.72 3.08
C LEU A 159 15.23 -17.67 3.05
N MET A 160 15.79 -17.63 1.84
CA MET A 160 17.19 -17.33 1.62
C MET A 160 17.42 -15.82 1.72
N GLY A 161 18.23 -15.40 2.70
CA GLY A 161 18.52 -14.00 3.01
C GLY A 161 17.78 -13.49 4.24
N LYS A 162 17.87 -12.18 4.51
CA LYS A 162 17.19 -11.52 5.64
C LYS A 162 16.01 -10.66 5.16
N GLY A 163 14.91 -10.72 5.88
CA GLY A 163 13.66 -10.03 5.57
C GLY A 163 12.94 -10.63 4.36
N LEU A 164 11.64 -10.35 4.25
CA LEU A 164 10.76 -10.92 3.21
C LEU A 164 10.96 -10.35 1.79
N GLY A 165 11.84 -9.37 1.61
CA GLY A 165 12.09 -8.73 0.32
C GLY A 165 10.90 -7.88 -0.16
N ASN A 166 10.65 -7.90 -1.46
CA ASN A 166 9.61 -7.10 -2.10
C ASN A 166 8.22 -7.71 -1.87
N TRP A 167 7.29 -6.89 -1.40
CA TRP A 167 5.85 -7.19 -1.39
C TRP A 167 5.23 -6.91 -2.76
N THR A 168 4.13 -7.60 -3.06
CA THR A 168 3.30 -7.36 -4.25
C THR A 168 2.04 -6.56 -3.93
N MET A 169 1.55 -6.63 -2.70
CA MET A 169 0.39 -5.86 -2.25
C MET A 169 0.55 -5.41 -0.78
N LEU A 170 0.08 -4.20 -0.48
CA LEU A 170 -0.16 -3.72 0.87
C LEU A 170 -1.60 -3.23 1.00
N GLY A 171 -2.30 -3.63 2.07
CA GLY A 171 -3.68 -3.25 2.34
C GLY A 171 -3.86 -2.78 3.77
N HIS A 172 -4.67 -1.72 3.96
CA HIS A 172 -5.14 -1.31 5.28
C HIS A 172 -6.58 -0.80 5.18
N MET A 173 -7.48 -1.54 5.82
CA MET A 173 -8.87 -1.20 6.04
C MET A 173 -9.06 -0.84 7.52
N ASP A 174 -9.78 0.24 7.77
CA ASP A 174 -10.27 0.68 9.07
C ASP A 174 -11.50 1.54 8.83
N THR A 175 -12.68 0.96 9.06
CA THR A 175 -13.97 1.60 8.79
C THR A 175 -14.51 2.40 9.97
N ALA A 176 -13.83 2.39 11.14
CA ALA A 176 -14.35 3.01 12.36
C ALA A 176 -14.71 4.49 12.19
N SER A 177 -13.93 5.22 11.38
CA SER A 177 -14.18 6.64 11.11
C SER A 177 -15.50 6.94 10.37
N ALA A 178 -16.09 5.92 9.72
CA ALA A 178 -17.36 5.98 9.02
C ALA A 178 -18.55 5.55 9.88
N TYR A 179 -18.32 5.16 11.13
CA TYR A 179 -19.37 4.76 12.07
C TYR A 179 -19.39 5.66 13.32
N THR A 180 -20.55 5.75 13.95
CA THR A 180 -20.75 6.28 15.30
C THR A 180 -20.15 5.33 16.35
N LEU A 181 -19.98 5.80 17.58
CA LEU A 181 -19.46 4.96 18.66
C LEU A 181 -20.40 3.80 19.00
N ASP A 182 -21.72 3.98 18.84
CA ASP A 182 -22.69 2.95 19.14
C ASP A 182 -22.71 1.86 18.05
N GLU A 183 -22.61 2.24 16.77
CA GLU A 183 -22.41 1.28 15.67
C GLU A 183 -21.10 0.50 15.83
N GLN A 184 -20.02 1.16 16.25
CA GLN A 184 -18.75 0.49 16.54
C GLN A 184 -18.90 -0.54 17.67
N LYS A 185 -19.58 -0.20 18.77
CA LYS A 185 -19.87 -1.15 19.86
C LYS A 185 -20.72 -2.34 19.42
N ARG A 186 -21.57 -2.14 18.40
CA ARG A 186 -22.38 -3.19 17.76
C ARG A 186 -21.62 -4.02 16.73
N GLY A 187 -20.35 -3.72 16.47
CA GLY A 187 -19.48 -4.52 15.60
C GLY A 187 -19.51 -4.13 14.11
N PHE A 188 -20.05 -2.97 13.75
CA PHE A 188 -20.08 -2.50 12.35
C PHE A 188 -18.71 -2.08 11.82
N ALA A 189 -17.79 -1.70 12.72
CA ALA A 189 -16.46 -1.28 12.35
C ALA A 189 -15.52 -2.48 12.22
N GLU A 190 -14.78 -2.50 11.12
CA GLU A 190 -13.82 -3.53 10.79
C GLU A 190 -12.44 -2.92 10.61
N VAL A 191 -11.42 -3.67 11.02
CA VAL A 191 -10.01 -3.34 10.80
C VAL A 191 -9.29 -4.54 10.22
N SER A 192 -8.52 -4.31 9.17
CA SER A 192 -7.69 -5.35 8.56
C SER A 192 -6.43 -4.74 7.96
N ARG A 193 -5.31 -5.42 8.11
CA ARG A 193 -4.06 -5.04 7.44
C ARG A 193 -3.48 -6.27 6.78
N ILE A 194 -3.17 -6.14 5.49
CA ILE A 194 -2.72 -7.25 4.66
C ILE A 194 -1.39 -6.88 4.00
N LYS A 195 -0.51 -7.86 3.88
CA LYS A 195 0.67 -7.83 3.02
C LYS A 195 0.67 -9.09 2.17
N GLU A 196 0.98 -8.97 0.88
CA GLU A 196 1.16 -10.13 0.02
C GLU A 196 2.56 -10.19 -0.56
N TYR A 197 3.08 -11.41 -0.69
CA TYR A 197 4.39 -11.70 -1.23
C TYR A 197 4.31 -12.86 -2.22
N VAL A 198 5.18 -12.82 -3.23
CA VAL A 198 5.35 -13.92 -4.19
C VAL A 198 6.79 -14.42 -4.14
N PHE A 199 6.98 -15.62 -3.60
CA PHE A 199 8.29 -16.23 -3.44
C PHE A 199 8.55 -17.30 -4.49
N LYS A 200 9.78 -17.34 -5.01
CA LYS A 200 10.25 -18.47 -5.80
C LYS A 200 10.62 -19.62 -4.88
N SER A 201 10.18 -20.83 -5.21
CA SER A 201 10.67 -22.06 -4.57
C SER A 201 11.83 -22.67 -5.34
N THR A 202 12.62 -23.51 -4.68
CA THR A 202 13.73 -24.23 -5.31
C THR A 202 13.28 -25.24 -6.38
N THR A 203 12.00 -25.61 -6.43
CA THR A 203 11.43 -26.50 -7.46
C THR A 203 10.85 -25.74 -8.66
N ASN A 204 11.25 -24.48 -8.88
CA ASN A 204 10.72 -23.59 -9.93
C ASN A 204 9.20 -23.34 -9.88
N LYS A 205 8.54 -23.65 -8.74
CA LYS A 205 7.16 -23.25 -8.44
C LYS A 205 7.16 -21.91 -7.72
N TRP A 206 6.04 -21.19 -7.78
CA TRP A 206 5.87 -19.92 -7.10
C TRP A 206 4.82 -20.04 -6.00
N LYS A 207 5.10 -19.43 -4.85
CA LYS A 207 4.18 -19.37 -3.71
C LYS A 207 3.73 -17.94 -3.52
N HIS A 208 2.43 -17.71 -3.61
CA HIS A 208 1.82 -16.46 -3.19
C HIS A 208 1.36 -16.63 -1.74
N VAL A 209 1.83 -15.73 -0.88
CA VAL A 209 1.65 -15.79 0.57
C VAL A 209 1.04 -14.47 1.01
N GLU A 210 -0.11 -14.57 1.65
CA GLU A 210 -0.81 -13.45 2.27
C GLU A 210 -0.54 -13.48 3.77
N LEU A 211 -0.23 -12.31 4.34
CA LEU A 211 -0.13 -12.10 5.76
C LEU A 211 -1.21 -11.12 6.20
N THR A 212 -2.00 -11.50 7.19
CA THR A 212 -2.98 -10.63 7.85
C THR A 212 -2.47 -10.24 9.24
N TYR A 213 -2.65 -8.98 9.62
CA TYR A 213 -2.29 -8.51 10.95
C TYR A 213 -3.29 -9.01 11.99
N ASN A 214 -2.80 -9.73 12.97
CA ASN A 214 -3.57 -10.16 14.13
C ASN A 214 -3.49 -9.05 15.20
N GLU A 215 -4.60 -8.35 15.42
CA GLU A 215 -4.66 -7.25 16.41
C GLU A 215 -4.42 -7.73 17.85
N GLN A 216 -4.89 -8.93 18.21
CA GLN A 216 -4.71 -9.49 19.57
C GLN A 216 -3.25 -9.83 19.83
N LYS A 217 -2.58 -10.48 18.87
CA LYS A 217 -1.16 -10.86 18.97
C LYS A 217 -0.21 -9.75 18.55
N ARG A 218 -0.73 -8.63 18.04
CA ARG A 218 0.00 -7.47 17.52
C ARG A 218 1.08 -7.83 16.50
N THR A 219 0.82 -8.82 15.65
CA THR A 219 1.80 -9.33 14.68
C THR A 219 1.12 -9.80 13.40
N TYR A 220 1.85 -9.75 12.28
CA TYR A 220 1.41 -10.36 11.03
C TYR A 220 1.57 -11.88 11.08
N GLN A 221 0.55 -12.58 10.60
CA GLN A 221 0.56 -14.03 10.45
C GLN A 221 0.13 -14.43 9.05
N VAL A 222 0.70 -15.52 8.54
CA VAL A 222 0.31 -16.10 7.25
C VAL A 222 -1.15 -16.54 7.33
N SER A 223 -2.02 -15.91 6.54
CA SER A 223 -3.46 -16.22 6.45
C SER A 223 -3.76 -17.17 5.30
N ASN A 224 -3.01 -17.06 4.21
CA ASN A 224 -3.25 -17.85 3.00
C ASN A 224 -1.95 -18.15 2.25
N ILE A 225 -1.85 -19.36 1.70
CA ILE A 225 -0.74 -19.82 0.88
C ILE A 225 -1.31 -20.51 -0.35
N ARG A 226 -0.97 -20.00 -1.54
CA ARG A 226 -1.35 -20.63 -2.80
C ARG A 226 -0.14 -20.87 -3.69
N THR A 227 -0.14 -21.99 -4.41
CA THR A 227 0.83 -22.22 -5.48
C THR A 227 0.31 -21.56 -6.73
N ILE A 228 1.06 -20.63 -7.31
CA ILE A 228 0.67 -19.95 -8.54
C ILE A 228 1.43 -20.53 -9.74
N LYS A 229 0.72 -20.67 -10.86
CA LYS A 229 1.32 -21.08 -12.14
C LYS A 229 1.97 -19.87 -12.80
N LYS A 230 2.89 -20.14 -13.73
CA LYS A 230 3.42 -19.07 -14.59
C LYS A 230 2.28 -18.57 -15.49
N LYS A 231 2.18 -17.25 -15.69
CA LYS A 231 1.42 -16.69 -16.82
C LYS A 231 2.24 -17.01 -18.08
N ASN A 232 1.61 -17.68 -19.05
CA ASN A 232 2.19 -17.96 -20.37
C ASN A 232 2.32 -16.67 -21.16
#